data_AF-A0A5X0ZH04-F1
#
_entry.id   AF-A0A5X0ZH04-F1
#
_cell.length_a   1.000
_cell.length_b   1.000
_cell.length_c   1.000
_cell.angle_alpha   90.00
_cell.angle_beta   90.00
_cell.angle_gamma   90.00
#
_symmetry.space_group_name_H-M   'P 1'
#
loop_
_entity.id
_entity.type
_entity.pdbx_description
1 polymer ?
#
loop_
_entity_poly.entity_id
_entity_poly.type
_entity_poly.pdbx_seq_one_letter_code
_entity_poly.pdbx_strand_id
1 'polypeptide(L)'
;AVDAGDGRSLFCITPALTDMLGLKEESRRQLAPVEGTDGRCLNLTTADSRVQYSPDNQSLTVTLPQAWMEYQDPDWVPPARWDDGVSAALLDYNLMANRYMPHQGNTSDSYSLYGTAGINIGAWRLRSDYQYNRYDSGSGNVQSDFWLPQTYLFRPLPSLRSKLTLGQTYLSSAIFDSFRFAGITLASDERMLPSSLQGYAPQISGIANSNAQVTVSQNGRVLYQTRVSPGPFILPDLSQNISGNLDVSVRESDGTVHTWQVNTASVPFMARQGQVRYKVAAGRPLYGGRHNNNTVSPDFMMGEATWGAFNNTSLYGGVIASTGDYQALALGAAQNMGILGAISADVTRSQAQLPSAHTPRQTGYSYRINYTKTFDSTGSTLAFVGYRFSDR
;
A
#
# COMPACT_ATOMS: atom_id res chain seq x y z
N ALA A 1 22.03 4.33 -34.93
CA ALA A 1 22.20 5.79 -34.99
C ALA A 1 21.46 6.30 -36.22
N VAL A 2 20.98 7.54 -36.18
CA VAL A 2 20.31 8.22 -37.30
C VAL A 2 21.18 9.40 -37.71
N ASP A 3 21.33 9.60 -39.02
CA ASP A 3 22.05 10.75 -39.57
C ASP A 3 21.16 12.00 -39.41
N ALA A 4 21.64 12.99 -38.66
CA ALA A 4 20.90 14.21 -38.37
C ALA A 4 20.99 15.25 -39.50
N GLY A 5 21.63 14.92 -40.63
CA GLY A 5 21.75 15.82 -41.78
C GLY A 5 22.85 16.87 -41.67
N ASP A 6 23.53 16.98 -40.52
CA ASP A 6 24.70 17.83 -40.25
C ASP A 6 26.03 17.05 -40.20
N GLY A 7 26.01 15.76 -40.56
CA GLY A 7 27.14 14.85 -40.45
C GLY A 7 27.38 14.29 -39.05
N ARG A 8 26.50 14.57 -38.07
CA ARG A 8 26.52 13.94 -36.74
C ARG A 8 25.55 12.77 -36.69
N SER A 9 26.05 11.65 -36.17
CA SER A 9 25.23 10.48 -35.85
C SER A 9 24.59 10.63 -34.48
N LEU A 10 23.26 10.72 -34.42
CA LEU A 10 22.51 10.73 -33.17
C LEU A 10 22.06 9.31 -32.79
N PHE A 11 22.08 8.99 -31.50
CA PHE A 11 21.47 7.76 -31.01
C PHE A 11 19.95 7.94 -30.99
N CYS A 12 19.25 7.13 -31.78
CA CYS A 12 17.79 7.02 -31.68
C CYS A 12 17.44 6.25 -30.41
N ILE A 13 16.89 6.97 -29.44
CA ILE A 13 16.32 6.39 -28.23
C ILE A 13 14.82 6.30 -28.45
N THR A 14 14.28 5.08 -28.43
CA THR A 14 12.85 4.87 -28.64
C THR A 14 12.05 5.37 -27.43
N PRO A 15 10.76 5.71 -27.60
CA PRO A 15 9.88 6.06 -26.51
C PRO A 15 9.88 5.02 -25.39
N ALA A 16 9.84 3.73 -25.72
CA ALA A 16 9.87 2.63 -24.75
C ALA A 16 11.19 2.58 -23.95
N LEU A 17 12.33 2.85 -24.60
CA LEU A 17 13.60 2.92 -23.87
C LEU A 17 13.67 4.16 -22.98
N THR A 18 13.07 5.26 -23.43
CA THR A 18 12.95 6.50 -22.64
C THR A 18 12.04 6.30 -21.42
N ASP A 19 10.96 5.52 -21.56
CA ASP A 19 10.09 5.13 -20.44
C ASP A 19 10.88 4.37 -19.37
N MET A 20 11.74 3.44 -19.80
CA MET A 20 12.63 2.71 -18.89
C MET A 20 13.69 3.58 -18.22
N LEU A 21 13.97 4.80 -18.68
CA LEU A 21 14.88 5.70 -17.96
C LEU A 21 14.26 6.23 -16.66
N GLY A 22 12.93 6.18 -16.50
CA GLY A 22 12.26 6.71 -15.31
C GLY A 22 12.36 8.23 -15.22
N LEU A 23 12.15 8.93 -16.35
CA LEU A 23 12.12 10.39 -16.40
C LEU A 23 10.73 10.91 -15.99
N LYS A 24 10.69 12.05 -15.31
CA LYS A 24 9.45 12.81 -15.08
C LYS A 24 8.80 13.15 -16.41
N GLU A 25 7.47 13.14 -16.42
CA GLU A 25 6.70 13.41 -17.64
C GLU A 25 7.02 14.79 -18.24
N GLU A 26 7.22 15.81 -17.40
CA GLU A 26 7.60 17.16 -17.82
C GLU A 26 8.96 17.18 -18.53
N SER A 27 9.97 16.52 -17.95
CA SER A 27 11.31 16.41 -18.53
C SER A 27 11.30 15.63 -19.84
N ARG A 28 10.44 14.60 -19.95
CA ARG A 28 10.27 13.84 -21.19
C ARG A 28 9.69 14.69 -22.32
N ARG A 29 8.72 15.57 -22.02
CA ARG A 29 8.10 16.45 -23.02
C ARG A 29 9.06 17.51 -23.57
N GLN A 30 10.15 17.81 -22.86
CA GLN A 30 11.18 18.74 -23.30
C GLN A 30 12.18 18.11 -24.29
N LEU A 31 12.20 16.78 -24.41
CA LEU A 31 13.10 16.09 -25.33
C LEU A 31 12.62 16.27 -26.78
N ALA A 32 13.51 16.78 -27.63
CA ALA A 32 13.21 16.96 -29.05
C ALA A 32 13.17 15.61 -29.78
N PRO A 33 12.21 15.38 -30.70
CA PRO A 33 12.28 14.25 -31.61
C PRO A 33 13.48 14.40 -32.55
N VAL A 34 14.07 13.28 -32.95
CA VAL A 34 15.13 13.27 -33.98
C VAL A 34 14.49 13.51 -35.35
N GLU A 35 15.00 14.48 -36.10
CA GLU A 35 14.51 14.78 -37.45
C GLU A 35 14.64 13.55 -38.37
N GLY A 36 13.67 13.37 -39.29
CA GLY A 36 13.65 12.22 -40.20
C GLY A 36 13.18 10.89 -39.58
N THR A 37 12.70 10.89 -38.34
CA THR A 37 12.25 9.66 -37.65
C THR A 37 10.74 9.58 -37.37
N ASP A 38 9.94 10.49 -37.92
CA ASP A 38 8.48 10.62 -37.65
C ASP A 38 8.13 10.62 -36.15
N GLY A 39 9.01 11.16 -35.30
CA GLY A 39 8.83 11.20 -33.85
C GLY A 39 9.04 9.86 -33.12
N ARG A 40 9.57 8.83 -33.79
CA ARG A 40 9.85 7.52 -33.18
C ARG A 40 11.15 7.47 -32.36
N CYS A 41 11.95 8.53 -32.42
CA CYS A 41 13.22 8.64 -31.72
C CYS A 41 13.28 9.98 -30.97
N LEU A 42 13.73 9.94 -29.72
CA LEU A 42 13.99 11.13 -28.91
C LEU A 42 15.48 11.39 -28.83
N ASN A 43 15.87 12.66 -28.95
CA ASN A 43 17.23 13.10 -28.76
C ASN A 43 17.47 13.37 -27.26
N LEU A 44 18.23 12.50 -26.61
CA LEU A 44 18.67 12.68 -25.21
C LEU A 44 19.91 13.56 -25.07
N THR A 45 20.47 14.09 -26.16
CA THR A 45 21.63 15.00 -26.08
C THR A 45 21.12 16.43 -26.04
N THR A 46 21.29 17.09 -24.89
CA THR A 46 20.90 18.49 -24.67
C THR A 46 22.06 19.26 -24.06
N ALA A 47 21.84 20.50 -23.61
CA ALA A 47 22.85 21.24 -22.84
C ALA A 47 23.20 20.53 -21.52
N ASP A 48 22.22 19.87 -20.90
CA ASP A 48 22.34 19.27 -19.56
C ASP A 48 22.45 17.74 -19.58
N SER A 49 22.34 17.11 -20.75
CA SER A 49 22.37 15.65 -20.90
C SER A 49 23.24 15.19 -22.07
N ARG A 50 23.89 14.03 -21.91
CA ARG A 50 24.85 13.52 -22.89
C ARG A 50 24.68 12.01 -23.10
N VAL A 51 24.74 11.59 -24.36
CA VAL A 51 24.83 10.17 -24.74
C VAL A 51 26.19 9.91 -25.37
N GLN A 52 26.94 8.97 -24.83
CA GLN A 52 28.26 8.61 -25.33
C GLN A 52 28.35 7.10 -25.53
N TYR A 53 28.75 6.70 -26.73
CA TYR A 53 29.03 5.31 -27.05
C TYR A 53 30.53 5.06 -27.03
N SER A 54 30.94 3.99 -26.36
CA SER A 54 32.31 3.48 -26.38
C SER A 54 32.32 2.18 -27.19
N PRO A 55 32.85 2.18 -28.43
CA PRO A 55 32.96 0.97 -29.23
C PRO A 55 33.82 -0.11 -28.57
N ASP A 56 34.92 0.29 -27.94
CA ASP A 56 35.89 -0.63 -27.31
C ASP A 56 35.25 -1.45 -26.18
N ASN A 57 34.34 -0.84 -25.42
CA ASN A 57 33.63 -1.48 -24.31
C ASN A 57 32.21 -1.94 -24.69
N GLN A 58 31.78 -1.70 -25.94
CA GLN A 58 30.41 -1.94 -26.41
C GLN A 58 29.33 -1.35 -25.48
N SER A 59 29.60 -0.20 -24.88
CA SER A 59 28.76 0.41 -23.85
C SER A 59 28.18 1.76 -24.30
N LEU A 60 26.89 1.98 -24.03
CA LEU A 60 26.22 3.26 -24.22
C LEU A 60 26.00 3.93 -22.85
N THR A 61 26.76 4.98 -22.58
CA THR A 61 26.64 5.77 -21.34
C THR A 61 25.68 6.94 -21.57
N VAL A 62 24.63 7.01 -20.77
CA VAL A 62 23.64 8.09 -20.80
C VAL A 62 23.76 8.88 -19.50
N THR A 63 24.12 10.16 -19.60
CA THR A 63 24.24 11.09 -18.46
C THR A 63 23.05 12.03 -18.47
N LEU A 64 22.25 12.01 -17.42
CA LEU A 64 21.01 12.79 -17.28
C LEU A 64 21.01 13.54 -15.95
N PRO A 65 20.46 14.76 -15.89
CA PRO A 65 20.27 15.47 -14.63
C PRO A 65 19.35 14.67 -13.69
N GLN A 66 19.75 14.52 -12.43
CA GLN A 66 18.91 13.87 -11.41
C GLN A 66 17.54 14.53 -11.29
N ALA A 67 17.45 15.85 -11.49
CA ALA A 67 16.19 16.59 -11.45
C ALA A 67 15.14 16.10 -12.47
N TRP A 68 15.58 15.48 -13.56
CA TRP A 68 14.71 14.93 -14.60
C TRP A 68 14.18 13.55 -14.27
N MET A 69 14.78 12.87 -13.31
CA MET A 69 14.41 11.50 -12.93
C MET A 69 13.19 11.55 -11.99
N GLU A 70 12.30 10.57 -12.10
CA GLU A 70 11.37 10.23 -11.02
C GLU A 70 12.16 9.89 -9.75
N TYR A 71 11.48 9.94 -8.61
CA TYR A 71 12.09 9.64 -7.30
C TYR A 71 12.94 8.37 -7.35
N GLN A 72 14.20 8.46 -6.94
CA GLN A 72 15.16 7.34 -6.97
C GLN A 72 15.43 6.86 -5.55
N ASP A 73 15.16 5.58 -5.32
CA ASP A 73 15.52 4.86 -4.10
C ASP A 73 16.21 3.55 -4.54
N PRO A 74 17.35 3.15 -3.93
CA PRO A 74 18.07 1.93 -4.29
C PRO A 74 17.21 0.67 -4.26
N ASP A 75 16.18 0.63 -3.41
CA ASP A 75 15.28 -0.51 -3.22
C ASP A 75 13.94 -0.33 -3.96
N TRP A 76 13.84 0.66 -4.86
CA TRP A 76 12.63 0.92 -5.63
C TRP A 76 12.90 1.04 -7.12
N VAL A 77 11.97 0.49 -7.90
CA VAL A 77 12.00 0.48 -9.35
C VAL A 77 10.79 1.25 -9.87
N PRO A 78 10.97 2.21 -10.80
CA PRO A 78 9.86 2.99 -11.32
C PRO A 78 8.82 2.10 -12.03
N PRO A 79 7.52 2.47 -12.01
CA PRO A 79 6.44 1.67 -12.59
C PRO A 79 6.65 1.29 -14.05
N ALA A 80 7.35 2.13 -14.82
CA ALA A 80 7.65 1.88 -16.24
C ALA A 80 8.54 0.65 -16.46
N ARG A 81 9.23 0.15 -15.43
CA ARG A 81 10.08 -1.05 -15.49
C ARG A 81 9.41 -2.28 -14.87
N TRP A 82 8.17 -2.18 -14.42
CA TRP A 82 7.48 -3.34 -13.83
C TRP A 82 7.05 -4.31 -14.92
N ASP A 83 7.37 -5.57 -14.71
CA ASP A 83 6.93 -6.67 -15.58
C ASP A 83 5.59 -7.22 -15.06
N ASP A 84 4.64 -7.40 -15.97
CA ASP A 84 3.36 -8.05 -15.68
C ASP A 84 3.54 -9.55 -15.41
N GLY A 85 4.67 -10.12 -15.80
CA GLY A 85 5.00 -11.53 -15.70
C GLY A 85 4.52 -12.32 -16.91
N VAL A 86 4.70 -13.64 -16.83
CA VAL A 86 4.32 -14.56 -17.90
C VAL A 86 2.91 -15.12 -17.70
N SER A 87 2.25 -15.45 -18.81
CA SER A 87 1.00 -16.19 -18.76
C SER A 87 1.23 -17.59 -18.23
N ALA A 88 0.57 -17.93 -17.12
CA ALA A 88 0.78 -19.20 -16.42
C ALA A 88 -0.46 -19.60 -15.63
N ALA A 89 -0.66 -20.91 -15.48
CA ALA A 89 -1.59 -21.48 -14.51
C ALA A 89 -0.83 -21.84 -13.23
N LEU A 90 -1.49 -21.72 -12.08
CA LEU A 90 -0.96 -22.08 -10.78
C LEU A 90 -1.96 -22.92 -10.00
N LEU A 91 -1.44 -23.86 -9.22
CA LEU A 91 -2.19 -24.67 -8.28
C LEU A 91 -1.33 -24.84 -7.03
N ASP A 92 -1.80 -24.24 -5.93
CA ASP A 92 -1.28 -24.46 -4.59
C ASP A 92 -2.22 -25.44 -3.86
N TYR A 93 -1.67 -26.39 -3.12
CA TYR A 93 -2.45 -27.40 -2.39
C TYR A 93 -1.82 -27.74 -1.03
N ASN A 94 -2.67 -27.90 -0.03
CA ASN A 94 -2.33 -28.41 1.29
C ASN A 94 -3.27 -29.56 1.64
N LEU A 95 -2.69 -30.71 2.01
CA LEU A 95 -3.44 -31.90 2.41
C LEU A 95 -3.10 -32.24 3.86
N MET A 96 -4.12 -32.30 4.70
CA MET A 96 -4.04 -32.76 6.09
C MET A 96 -4.89 -34.01 6.26
N ALA A 97 -4.31 -35.04 6.86
CA ALA A 97 -4.99 -36.28 7.20
C ALA A 97 -4.75 -36.60 8.68
N ASN A 98 -5.81 -36.74 9.45
CA ASN A 98 -5.78 -37.05 10.86
C ASN A 98 -6.59 -38.32 11.12
N ARG A 99 -6.06 -39.20 11.95
CA ARG A 99 -6.75 -40.42 12.39
C ARG A 99 -6.79 -40.45 13.91
N TYR A 100 -7.99 -40.57 14.46
CA TYR A 100 -8.23 -40.63 15.89
C TYR A 100 -8.62 -42.05 16.29
N MET A 101 -7.78 -42.70 17.10
CA MET A 101 -7.98 -44.06 17.60
C MET A 101 -8.12 -44.04 19.13
N PRO A 102 -9.34 -43.89 19.68
CA PRO A 102 -9.54 -43.92 21.12
C PRO A 102 -9.40 -45.36 21.67
N HIS A 103 -9.06 -45.50 22.95
CA HIS A 103 -8.99 -46.81 23.62
C HIS A 103 -10.38 -47.50 23.72
N GLN A 104 -11.47 -46.72 23.74
CA GLN A 104 -12.85 -47.19 23.64
C GLN A 104 -13.63 -46.30 22.67
N GLY A 105 -14.46 -46.90 21.82
CA GLY A 105 -15.24 -46.20 20.79
C GLY A 105 -14.70 -46.41 19.37
N ASN A 106 -15.31 -45.71 18.41
CA ASN A 106 -14.95 -45.87 17.00
C ASN A 106 -13.73 -45.03 16.62
N THR A 107 -12.93 -45.57 15.70
CA THR A 107 -11.86 -44.81 15.03
C THR A 107 -12.47 -43.82 14.07
N SER A 108 -12.02 -42.57 14.08
CA SER A 108 -12.44 -41.58 13.08
C SER A 108 -11.27 -41.09 12.23
N ASP A 109 -11.57 -40.81 10.96
CA ASP A 109 -10.61 -40.27 10.00
C ASP A 109 -11.10 -38.89 9.53
N SER A 110 -10.18 -37.93 9.45
CA SER A 110 -10.46 -36.59 8.93
C SER A 110 -9.43 -36.24 7.86
N TYR A 111 -9.93 -35.84 6.69
CA TYR A 111 -9.14 -35.37 5.57
C TYR A 111 -9.56 -33.94 5.24
N SER A 112 -8.59 -33.04 5.10
CA SER A 112 -8.81 -31.65 4.71
C SER A 112 -7.82 -31.33 3.59
N LEU A 113 -8.34 -30.94 2.42
CA LEU A 113 -7.59 -30.46 1.28
C LEU A 113 -8.01 -29.02 1.01
N TYR A 114 -7.09 -28.08 0.99
CA TYR A 114 -7.37 -26.70 0.65
C TYR A 114 -6.20 -26.08 -0.09
N GLY A 115 -6.46 -25.01 -0.82
CA GLY A 115 -5.43 -24.34 -1.59
C GLY A 115 -6.00 -23.28 -2.51
N THR A 116 -5.14 -22.76 -3.39
CA THR A 116 -5.51 -21.70 -4.34
C THR A 116 -5.13 -22.14 -5.75
N ALA A 117 -6.13 -22.15 -6.63
CA ALA A 117 -5.92 -22.25 -8.06
C ALA A 117 -5.92 -20.87 -8.71
N GLY A 118 -5.23 -20.69 -9.82
CA GLY A 118 -5.22 -19.41 -10.51
C GLY A 118 -4.65 -19.44 -11.91
N ILE A 119 -4.90 -18.35 -12.63
CA ILE A 119 -4.39 -18.12 -13.98
C ILE A 119 -3.91 -16.67 -14.05
N ASN A 120 -2.74 -16.46 -14.65
CA ASN A 120 -2.19 -15.16 -14.98
C ASN A 120 -2.22 -14.99 -16.51
N ILE A 121 -2.74 -13.86 -16.99
CA ILE A 121 -2.70 -13.49 -18.42
C ILE A 121 -2.42 -11.99 -18.49
N GLY A 122 -1.18 -11.62 -18.87
CA GLY A 122 -0.70 -10.24 -18.75
C GLY A 122 -0.89 -9.70 -17.32
N ALA A 123 -1.36 -8.46 -17.20
CA ALA A 123 -1.62 -7.83 -15.90
C ALA A 123 -2.76 -8.46 -15.06
N TRP A 124 -3.58 -9.33 -15.66
CA TRP A 124 -4.76 -9.91 -15.02
C TRP A 124 -4.42 -11.20 -14.28
N ARG A 125 -4.87 -11.28 -13.03
CA ARG A 125 -4.60 -12.39 -12.12
C ARG A 125 -5.92 -12.91 -11.56
N LEU A 126 -6.36 -14.07 -12.04
CA LEU A 126 -7.51 -14.79 -11.53
C LEU A 126 -7.07 -15.73 -10.41
N ARG A 127 -7.76 -15.71 -9.27
CA ARG A 127 -7.53 -16.62 -8.14
C ARG A 127 -8.86 -17.19 -7.67
N SER A 128 -8.84 -18.47 -7.32
CA SER A 128 -9.96 -19.19 -6.71
C SER A 128 -9.42 -20.08 -5.61
N ASP A 129 -9.85 -19.81 -4.38
CA ASP A 129 -9.55 -20.69 -3.27
C ASP A 129 -10.54 -21.84 -3.29
N TYR A 130 -10.06 -23.04 -2.98
CA TYR A 130 -10.87 -24.23 -2.87
C TYR A 130 -10.62 -24.91 -1.54
N GLN A 131 -11.68 -25.53 -1.02
CA GLN A 131 -11.59 -26.34 0.18
C GLN A 131 -12.46 -27.60 0.03
N TYR A 132 -11.88 -28.72 0.42
CA TYR A 132 -12.50 -30.03 0.49
C TYR A 132 -12.27 -30.61 1.89
N ASN A 133 -13.32 -30.99 2.58
CA ASN A 133 -13.21 -31.69 3.85
C ASN A 133 -13.98 -33.00 3.78
N ARG A 134 -13.42 -34.05 4.37
CA ARG A 134 -14.06 -35.35 4.58
C ARG A 134 -13.85 -35.80 6.01
N TYR A 135 -14.92 -36.21 6.67
CA TYR A 135 -14.89 -36.79 8.00
C TYR A 135 -15.61 -38.14 7.98
N ASP A 136 -14.91 -39.18 8.41
CA ASP A 136 -15.44 -40.52 8.61
C ASP A 136 -15.50 -40.77 10.12
N SER A 137 -16.70 -40.98 10.67
CA SER A 137 -16.87 -41.19 12.10
C SER A 137 -16.55 -42.63 12.56
N GLY A 138 -16.26 -43.55 11.63
CA GLY A 138 -16.06 -44.98 11.91
C GLY A 138 -17.33 -45.73 12.31
N SER A 139 -18.48 -45.04 12.45
CA SER A 139 -19.80 -45.63 12.67
C SER A 139 -20.59 -45.82 11.36
N GLY A 140 -19.90 -45.75 10.20
CA GLY A 140 -20.53 -45.77 8.87
C GLY A 140 -21.07 -44.41 8.40
N ASN A 141 -20.97 -43.35 9.20
CA ASN A 141 -21.33 -41.99 8.77
C ASN A 141 -20.12 -41.29 8.16
N VAL A 142 -20.23 -40.99 6.87
CA VAL A 142 -19.23 -40.20 6.13
C VAL A 142 -19.86 -38.88 5.74
N GLN A 143 -19.16 -37.79 6.06
CA GLN A 143 -19.51 -36.45 5.61
C GLN A 143 -18.39 -35.93 4.72
N SER A 144 -18.72 -35.41 3.55
CA SER A 144 -17.75 -34.72 2.69
C SER A 144 -18.36 -33.48 2.08
N ASP A 145 -17.52 -32.46 1.90
CA ASP A 145 -17.92 -31.17 1.38
C ASP A 145 -16.82 -30.58 0.51
N PHE A 146 -17.22 -29.91 -0.57
CA PHE A 146 -16.34 -29.15 -1.45
C PHE A 146 -16.97 -27.78 -1.71
N TRP A 147 -16.19 -26.72 -1.54
CA TRP A 147 -16.64 -25.38 -1.89
C TRP A 147 -15.48 -24.46 -2.27
N LEU A 148 -15.83 -23.33 -2.86
CA LEU A 148 -14.91 -22.27 -3.27
C LEU A 148 -15.14 -21.04 -2.39
N PRO A 149 -14.36 -20.82 -1.32
CA PRO A 149 -14.54 -19.67 -0.42
C PRO A 149 -14.50 -18.31 -1.10
N GLN A 150 -13.59 -18.15 -2.08
CA GLN A 150 -13.42 -16.89 -2.79
C GLN A 150 -12.96 -17.15 -4.20
N THR A 151 -13.52 -16.39 -5.14
CA THR A 151 -13.06 -16.36 -6.52
C THR A 151 -13.06 -14.91 -6.96
N TYR A 152 -11.88 -14.41 -7.33
CA TYR A 152 -11.69 -13.01 -7.67
C TYR A 152 -10.63 -12.83 -8.75
N LEU A 153 -10.80 -11.77 -9.52
CA LEU A 153 -9.91 -11.31 -10.55
C LEU A 153 -9.33 -9.97 -10.10
N PHE A 154 -8.02 -9.81 -10.14
CA PHE A 154 -7.40 -8.52 -9.81
C PHE A 154 -6.37 -8.08 -10.84
N ARG A 155 -6.18 -6.76 -10.90
CA ARG A 155 -5.21 -6.09 -11.76
C ARG A 155 -4.58 -4.90 -11.02
N PRO A 156 -3.25 -4.83 -10.92
CA PRO A 156 -2.53 -3.62 -10.55
C PRO A 156 -2.75 -2.49 -11.57
N LEU A 157 -2.91 -1.26 -11.09
CA LEU A 157 -3.04 -0.02 -11.88
C LEU A 157 -1.95 0.96 -11.43
N PRO A 158 -0.73 0.87 -11.98
CA PRO A 158 0.41 1.65 -11.49
C PRO A 158 0.24 3.17 -11.63
N SER A 159 -0.47 3.63 -12.67
CA SER A 159 -0.78 5.06 -12.89
C SER A 159 -1.62 5.69 -11.76
N LEU A 160 -2.45 4.88 -11.10
CA LEU A 160 -3.27 5.29 -9.96
C LEU A 160 -2.66 4.85 -8.61
N ARG A 161 -1.53 4.13 -8.64
CA ARG A 161 -0.92 3.45 -7.48
C ARG A 161 -1.92 2.59 -6.70
N SER A 162 -2.76 1.87 -7.46
CA SER A 162 -3.92 1.17 -6.93
C SER A 162 -4.07 -0.25 -7.48
N LYS A 163 -4.86 -1.06 -6.81
CA LYS A 163 -5.26 -2.40 -7.23
C LYS A 163 -6.77 -2.45 -7.45
N LEU A 164 -7.18 -2.84 -8.64
CA LEU A 164 -8.57 -3.16 -8.98
C LEU A 164 -8.82 -4.64 -8.69
N THR A 165 -9.89 -4.95 -7.97
CA THR A 165 -10.32 -6.31 -7.64
C THR A 165 -11.80 -6.49 -7.97
N LEU A 166 -12.15 -7.59 -8.62
CA LEU A 166 -13.48 -7.95 -9.09
C LEU A 166 -13.83 -9.35 -8.59
N GLY A 167 -15.06 -9.59 -8.14
CA GLY A 167 -15.52 -10.90 -7.69
C GLY A 167 -15.71 -10.98 -6.17
N GLN A 168 -15.55 -12.17 -5.61
CA GLN A 168 -15.80 -12.45 -4.19
C GLN A 168 -14.55 -12.15 -3.36
N THR A 169 -14.65 -11.22 -2.43
CA THR A 169 -13.54 -10.78 -1.58
C THR A 169 -14.04 -10.29 -0.21
N TYR A 170 -13.11 -9.84 0.62
CA TYR A 170 -13.39 -9.22 1.91
C TYR A 170 -13.24 -7.71 1.82
N LEU A 171 -14.15 -6.97 2.44
CA LEU A 171 -14.01 -5.55 2.65
C LEU A 171 -12.98 -5.32 3.76
N SER A 172 -11.70 -5.23 3.41
CA SER A 172 -10.65 -4.89 4.37
C SER A 172 -10.61 -3.37 4.58
N SER A 173 -11.57 -2.80 5.30
CA SER A 173 -11.58 -1.39 5.69
C SER A 173 -10.73 -1.14 6.93
N ALA A 174 -10.16 0.06 7.01
CA ALA A 174 -9.44 0.50 8.19
C ALA A 174 -10.43 1.11 9.22
N ILE A 175 -11.49 1.73 8.71
CA ILE A 175 -12.45 2.50 9.50
C ILE A 175 -13.66 1.65 9.89
N PHE A 176 -14.22 0.90 8.94
CA PHE A 176 -15.41 0.06 9.11
C PHE A 176 -15.05 -1.40 9.32
N ASP A 177 -16.01 -2.15 9.87
CA ASP A 177 -15.85 -3.59 10.07
C ASP A 177 -15.75 -4.34 8.74
N SER A 178 -14.96 -5.41 8.75
CA SER A 178 -14.75 -6.26 7.58
C SER A 178 -15.89 -7.25 7.40
N PHE A 179 -16.38 -7.38 6.18
CA PHE A 179 -17.36 -8.40 5.79
C PHE A 179 -17.08 -8.91 4.37
N ARG A 180 -17.62 -10.10 4.05
CA ARG A 180 -17.48 -10.72 2.74
C ARG A 180 -18.48 -10.12 1.76
N PHE A 181 -18.07 -9.90 0.52
CA PHE A 181 -18.95 -9.42 -0.52
C PHE A 181 -18.50 -9.88 -1.92
N ALA A 182 -19.43 -9.83 -2.87
CA ALA A 182 -19.16 -9.98 -4.29
C ALA A 182 -19.35 -8.62 -4.97
N GLY A 183 -18.32 -8.13 -5.66
CA GLY A 183 -18.39 -6.82 -6.31
C GLY A 183 -17.06 -6.33 -6.84
N ILE A 184 -16.85 -5.02 -6.74
CA ILE A 184 -15.69 -4.30 -7.26
C ILE A 184 -15.03 -3.57 -6.10
N THR A 185 -13.69 -3.58 -6.07
CA THR A 185 -12.87 -2.79 -5.16
C THR A 185 -11.76 -2.10 -5.92
N LEU A 186 -11.58 -0.80 -5.70
CA LEU A 186 -10.40 -0.05 -6.09
C LEU A 186 -9.74 0.49 -4.82
N ALA A 187 -8.50 0.09 -4.54
CA ALA A 187 -7.78 0.54 -3.36
C ALA A 187 -6.35 0.93 -3.69
N SER A 188 -5.86 1.99 -3.08
CA SER A 188 -4.43 2.35 -3.11
C SER A 188 -3.59 1.21 -2.52
N ASP A 189 -2.48 0.85 -3.16
CA ASP A 189 -1.58 -0.21 -2.71
C ASP A 189 -0.22 0.38 -2.35
N GLU A 190 0.09 0.47 -1.06
CA GLU A 190 1.34 1.06 -0.58
C GLU A 190 2.57 0.28 -1.03
N ARG A 191 2.43 -1.01 -1.39
CA ARG A 191 3.55 -1.82 -1.90
C ARG A 191 4.06 -1.33 -3.26
N MET A 192 3.28 -0.47 -3.94
CA MET A 192 3.70 0.24 -5.15
C MET A 192 4.66 1.41 -4.86
N LEU A 193 4.72 1.86 -3.60
CA LEU A 193 5.63 2.89 -3.14
C LEU A 193 6.99 2.28 -2.75
N PRO A 194 8.07 3.08 -2.85
CA PRO A 194 9.36 2.75 -2.23
C PRO A 194 9.18 2.29 -0.78
N SER A 195 10.00 1.34 -0.34
CA SER A 195 9.97 0.83 1.04
C SER A 195 10.12 1.95 2.07
N SER A 196 10.91 2.98 1.73
CA SER A 196 11.14 4.21 2.47
C SER A 196 9.93 5.15 2.52
N LEU A 197 8.91 4.97 1.66
CA LEU A 197 7.69 5.79 1.60
C LEU A 197 6.42 5.03 2.05
N GLN A 198 6.55 3.73 2.35
CA GLN A 198 5.46 2.93 2.90
C GLN A 198 5.19 3.32 4.36
N GLY A 199 3.95 3.16 4.80
CA GLY A 199 3.53 3.38 6.19
C GLY A 199 3.75 4.82 6.69
N TYR A 200 3.52 5.04 7.98
CA TYR A 200 3.81 6.32 8.61
C TYR A 200 5.26 6.38 9.08
N ALA A 201 5.95 7.46 8.68
CA ALA A 201 7.15 7.95 9.34
C ALA A 201 7.04 9.49 9.40
N PRO A 202 7.50 10.14 10.47
CA PRO A 202 7.49 11.60 10.53
C PRO A 202 8.39 12.19 9.45
N GLN A 203 7.94 13.28 8.84
CA GLN A 203 8.78 14.02 7.91
C GLN A 203 9.79 14.86 8.70
N ILE A 204 11.08 14.60 8.54
CA ILE A 204 12.14 15.41 9.15
C ILE A 204 12.44 16.57 8.22
N SER A 205 12.22 17.79 8.71
CA SER A 205 12.57 19.02 8.02
C SER A 205 13.49 19.88 8.87
N GLY A 206 14.29 20.73 8.22
CA GLY A 206 15.24 21.62 8.88
C GLY A 206 15.78 22.66 7.90
N ILE A 207 16.68 23.51 8.39
CA ILE A 207 17.40 24.50 7.56
C ILE A 207 18.89 24.24 7.75
N ALA A 208 19.62 24.11 6.64
CA ALA A 208 21.07 24.07 6.61
C ALA A 208 21.61 25.45 6.22
N ASN A 209 22.62 25.95 6.93
CA ASN A 209 23.25 27.24 6.62
C ASN A 209 24.31 27.12 5.53
N SER A 210 24.83 25.92 5.30
CA SER A 210 25.83 25.61 4.28
C SER A 210 25.58 24.24 3.64
N ASN A 211 26.55 23.72 2.86
CA ASN A 211 26.51 22.33 2.40
C ASN A 211 26.70 21.42 3.62
N ALA A 212 25.59 20.87 4.12
CA ALA A 212 25.56 20.15 5.38
C ALA A 212 25.37 18.65 5.18
N GLN A 213 25.92 17.86 6.09
CA GLN A 213 25.67 16.44 6.20
C GLN A 213 24.59 16.21 7.27
N VAL A 214 23.45 15.66 6.86
CA VAL A 214 22.36 15.30 7.76
C VAL A 214 22.46 13.82 8.10
N THR A 215 22.53 13.51 9.39
CA THR A 215 22.60 12.16 9.93
C THR A 215 21.42 11.94 10.86
N VAL A 216 20.65 10.89 10.62
CA VAL A 216 19.55 10.44 11.49
C VAL A 216 20.01 9.16 12.15
N SER A 217 19.98 9.14 13.48
CA SER A 217 20.41 8.00 14.28
C SER A 217 19.39 7.64 15.35
N GLN A 218 19.44 6.41 15.83
CA GLN A 218 18.61 5.93 16.94
C GLN A 218 19.47 5.04 17.82
N ASN A 219 19.48 5.32 19.13
CA ASN A 219 20.28 4.56 20.10
C ASN A 219 21.74 4.37 19.66
N GLY A 220 22.34 5.42 19.06
CA GLY A 220 23.72 5.41 18.56
C GLY A 220 23.94 4.71 17.21
N ARG A 221 22.93 4.05 16.63
CA ARG A 221 23.01 3.47 15.28
C ARG A 221 22.55 4.48 14.24
N VAL A 222 23.37 4.74 13.22
CA VAL A 222 22.98 5.56 12.07
C VAL A 222 21.93 4.81 11.24
N LEU A 223 20.77 5.43 11.06
CA LEU A 223 19.65 4.89 10.29
C LEU A 223 19.60 5.46 8.88
N TYR A 224 19.97 6.74 8.72
CA TYR A 224 19.97 7.43 7.43
C TYR A 224 21.02 8.54 7.44
N GLN A 225 21.69 8.76 6.31
CA GLN A 225 22.72 9.79 6.20
C GLN A 225 22.79 10.31 4.77
N THR A 226 22.66 11.62 4.60
CA THR A 226 22.70 12.27 3.28
C THR A 226 23.34 13.66 3.34
N ARG A 227 23.70 14.22 2.18
CA ARG A 227 24.18 15.61 2.07
C ARG A 227 23.06 16.49 1.51
N VAL A 228 22.89 17.67 2.09
CA VAL A 228 21.90 18.66 1.66
C VAL A 228 22.59 19.98 1.30
N SER A 229 22.02 20.68 0.33
CA SER A 229 22.46 22.02 -0.06
C SER A 229 22.06 23.07 0.99
N PRO A 230 22.66 24.28 1.00
CA PRO A 230 22.25 25.36 1.90
C PRO A 230 20.79 25.74 1.65
N GLY A 231 20.03 25.91 2.73
CA GLY A 231 18.61 26.26 2.73
C GLY A 231 17.73 25.23 3.45
N PRO A 232 16.39 25.41 3.38
CA PRO A 232 15.44 24.44 3.92
C PRO A 232 15.55 23.09 3.21
N PHE A 233 15.52 22.01 3.98
CA PHE A 233 15.52 20.65 3.45
C PHE A 233 14.43 19.80 4.10
N ILE A 234 14.05 18.74 3.40
CA ILE A 234 13.09 17.72 3.85
C ILE A 234 13.70 16.35 3.55
N LEU A 235 13.61 15.44 4.51
CA LEU A 235 14.00 14.04 4.35
C LEU A 235 12.76 13.14 4.30
N PRO A 236 12.32 12.72 3.11
CA PRO A 236 11.14 11.87 2.98
C PRO A 236 11.43 10.37 3.21
N ASP A 237 12.70 9.96 3.23
CA ASP A 237 13.12 8.57 2.97
C ASP A 237 13.36 7.73 4.24
N LEU A 238 12.52 7.88 5.25
CA LEU A 238 12.63 7.11 6.49
C LEU A 238 11.79 5.84 6.43
N SER A 239 12.36 4.68 6.78
CA SER A 239 11.61 3.43 6.84
C SER A 239 10.50 3.46 7.90
N GLN A 240 9.36 2.83 7.60
CA GLN A 240 8.23 2.64 8.55
C GLN A 240 8.55 1.76 9.76
N ASN A 241 9.62 0.97 9.71
CA ASN A 241 10.01 0.07 10.81
C ASN A 241 10.73 0.80 11.95
N ILE A 242 10.82 2.12 11.88
CA ILE A 242 11.50 2.97 12.84
C ILE A 242 10.46 3.54 13.81
N SER A 243 10.58 3.20 15.09
CA SER A 243 9.73 3.69 16.19
C SER A 243 10.60 4.15 17.36
N GLY A 244 10.15 5.12 18.17
CA GLY A 244 10.93 5.72 19.26
C GLY A 244 11.58 7.06 18.89
N ASN A 245 12.59 7.47 19.64
CA ASN A 245 13.34 8.71 19.44
C ASN A 245 14.35 8.57 18.29
N LEU A 246 14.41 9.59 17.45
CA LEU A 246 15.39 9.77 16.38
C LEU A 246 16.22 11.00 16.69
N ASP A 247 17.53 10.82 16.78
CA ASP A 247 18.51 11.88 16.92
C ASP A 247 18.92 12.36 15.52
N VAL A 248 18.54 13.59 15.18
CA VAL A 248 18.92 14.25 13.93
C VAL A 248 20.11 15.15 14.22
N SER A 249 21.17 14.99 13.44
CA SER A 249 22.39 15.79 13.51
C SER A 249 22.70 16.38 12.13
N VAL A 250 22.74 17.69 12.03
CA VAL A 250 23.15 18.44 10.84
C VAL A 250 24.54 18.99 11.09
N ARG A 251 25.54 18.46 10.36
CA ARG A 251 26.92 18.93 10.40
C ARG A 251 27.18 19.86 9.23
N GLU A 252 27.40 21.13 9.54
CA GLU A 252 27.71 22.20 8.59
C GLU A 252 29.17 22.09 8.10
N SER A 253 29.45 22.78 6.99
CA SER A 253 30.78 22.77 6.35
C SER A 253 31.89 23.41 7.20
N ASP A 254 31.54 24.31 8.12
CA ASP A 254 32.42 24.91 9.12
C ASP A 254 32.69 23.99 10.33
N GLY A 255 32.06 22.82 10.37
CA GLY A 255 32.15 21.85 11.46
C GLY A 255 31.13 22.06 12.59
N THR A 256 30.30 23.11 12.53
CA THR A 256 29.21 23.32 13.48
C THR A 256 28.18 22.19 13.36
N VAL A 257 27.71 21.67 14.49
CA VAL A 257 26.72 20.58 14.51
C VAL A 257 25.45 21.05 15.22
N HIS A 258 24.33 20.95 14.53
CA HIS A 258 23.01 21.18 15.09
C HIS A 258 22.31 19.85 15.33
N THR A 259 21.84 19.61 16.55
CA THR A 259 21.16 18.37 16.91
C THR A 259 19.77 18.63 17.48
N TRP A 260 18.79 17.84 17.07
CA TRP A 260 17.46 17.81 17.67
C TRP A 260 16.87 16.41 17.61
N GLN A 261 15.85 16.16 18.44
CA GLN A 261 15.17 14.87 18.50
C GLN A 261 13.80 14.93 17.84
N VAL A 262 13.50 13.89 17.06
CA VAL A 262 12.18 13.64 16.47
C VAL A 262 11.70 12.30 16.99
N ASN A 263 10.58 12.28 17.71
CA ASN A 263 9.99 11.02 18.17
C ASN A 263 8.95 10.52 17.17
N THR A 264 9.02 9.23 16.86
CA THR A 264 8.10 8.52 15.99
C THR A 264 7.29 7.50 16.79
N ALA A 265 5.98 7.72 16.80
CA ALA A 265 4.99 6.74 17.21
C ALA A 265 3.91 6.69 16.12
N SER A 266 3.46 5.49 15.76
CA SER A 266 2.41 5.30 14.76
C SER A 266 1.19 4.66 15.39
N VAL A 267 0.03 5.26 15.17
CA VAL A 267 -1.26 4.61 15.39
C VAL A 267 -1.82 4.13 14.04
N PRO A 268 -2.74 3.14 14.03
CA PRO A 268 -3.47 2.80 12.82
C PRO A 268 -4.05 4.07 12.17
N PHE A 269 -4.13 4.10 10.83
CA PHE A 269 -4.68 5.19 10.02
C PHE A 269 -3.80 6.44 9.85
N MET A 270 -2.56 6.44 10.32
CA MET A 270 -1.62 7.50 9.93
C MET A 270 -1.13 7.32 8.48
N ALA A 271 -0.99 8.43 7.78
CA ALA A 271 -0.39 8.53 6.45
C ALA A 271 0.66 9.65 6.47
N ARG A 272 1.70 9.52 5.64
CA ARG A 272 2.72 10.57 5.54
C ARG A 272 2.14 11.83 4.93
N GLN A 273 2.78 12.96 5.25
CA GLN A 273 2.39 14.24 4.68
C GLN A 273 2.30 14.20 3.15
N GLY A 274 1.18 14.67 2.62
CA GLY A 274 0.90 14.68 1.18
C GLY A 274 0.46 13.34 0.60
N GLN A 275 0.56 12.23 1.33
CA GLN A 275 0.04 10.95 0.88
C GLN A 275 -1.47 10.84 1.13
N VAL A 276 -2.16 10.27 0.14
CA VAL A 276 -3.58 9.94 0.22
C VAL A 276 -3.73 8.44 0.00
N ARG A 277 -4.25 7.75 1.00
CA ARG A 277 -4.67 6.35 0.91
C ARG A 277 -6.18 6.34 0.73
N TYR A 278 -6.69 5.55 -0.20
CA TYR A 278 -8.11 5.49 -0.46
C TYR A 278 -8.56 4.07 -0.79
N LYS A 279 -9.82 3.79 -0.52
CA LYS A 279 -10.49 2.56 -0.94
C LYS A 279 -11.93 2.87 -1.29
N VAL A 280 -12.36 2.34 -2.43
CA VAL A 280 -13.74 2.40 -2.90
C VAL A 280 -14.17 0.97 -3.18
N ALA A 281 -15.32 0.57 -2.65
CA ALA A 281 -15.90 -0.74 -2.87
C ALA A 281 -17.40 -0.63 -3.15
N ALA A 282 -17.91 -1.47 -4.04
CA ALA A 282 -19.35 -1.58 -4.28
C ALA A 282 -19.72 -3.02 -4.65
N GLY A 283 -20.87 -3.50 -4.17
CA GLY A 283 -21.30 -4.86 -4.45
C GLY A 283 -22.41 -5.34 -3.54
N ARG A 284 -22.50 -6.66 -3.40
CA ARG A 284 -23.48 -7.34 -2.54
C ARG A 284 -22.78 -8.10 -1.44
N PRO A 285 -23.19 -7.94 -0.17
CA PRO A 285 -22.69 -8.77 0.91
C PRO A 285 -22.94 -10.25 0.59
N LEU A 286 -22.00 -11.09 0.98
CA LEU A 286 -22.13 -12.53 0.90
C LEU A 286 -22.54 -13.03 2.26
N TYR A 287 -23.66 -13.75 2.30
CA TYR A 287 -24.13 -14.41 3.51
C TYR A 287 -24.14 -15.91 3.27
N GLY A 288 -23.62 -16.66 4.25
CA GLY A 288 -23.58 -18.11 4.20
C GLY A 288 -22.23 -18.68 4.64
N GLY A 289 -22.29 -19.95 5.05
CA GLY A 289 -21.13 -20.78 5.37
C GLY A 289 -20.75 -21.69 4.21
N ARG A 290 -20.14 -22.84 4.52
CA ARG A 290 -19.55 -23.78 3.56
C ARG A 290 -20.43 -24.15 2.35
N HIS A 291 -21.76 -24.16 2.49
CA HIS A 291 -22.67 -24.68 1.46
C HIS A 291 -23.51 -23.64 0.69
N ASN A 292 -23.38 -22.32 0.93
CA ASN A 292 -24.26 -21.35 0.25
C ASN A 292 -23.66 -19.93 0.19
N ASN A 293 -22.64 -19.70 -0.65
CA ASN A 293 -22.11 -18.35 -0.92
C ASN A 293 -23.09 -17.56 -1.81
N ASN A 294 -24.24 -17.18 -1.25
CA ASN A 294 -25.22 -16.38 -1.99
C ASN A 294 -25.03 -14.90 -1.69
N THR A 295 -25.11 -14.09 -2.74
CA THR A 295 -25.25 -12.65 -2.57
C THR A 295 -26.59 -12.37 -1.91
N VAL A 296 -26.56 -11.65 -0.80
CA VAL A 296 -27.76 -11.17 -0.15
C VAL A 296 -27.96 -9.70 -0.47
N SER A 297 -29.22 -9.31 -0.61
CA SER A 297 -29.59 -7.91 -0.50
C SER A 297 -29.32 -7.45 0.94
N PRO A 298 -29.05 -6.15 1.16
CA PRO A 298 -29.00 -5.06 0.18
C PRO A 298 -27.65 -4.85 -0.52
N ASP A 299 -27.66 -4.16 -1.66
CA ASP A 299 -26.44 -3.67 -2.31
C ASP A 299 -25.79 -2.61 -1.42
N PHE A 300 -24.46 -2.47 -1.48
CA PHE A 300 -23.74 -1.43 -0.75
C PHE A 300 -22.69 -0.74 -1.61
N MET A 301 -22.36 0.48 -1.22
CA MET A 301 -21.20 1.23 -1.67
C MET A 301 -20.47 1.79 -0.47
N MET A 302 -19.15 1.74 -0.51
CA MET A 302 -18.26 2.20 0.53
C MET A 302 -17.11 2.99 -0.09
N GLY A 303 -16.74 4.09 0.58
CA GLY A 303 -15.58 4.89 0.25
C GLY A 303 -14.89 5.31 1.54
N GLU A 304 -13.57 5.13 1.62
CA GLU A 304 -12.74 5.65 2.70
C GLU A 304 -11.50 6.34 2.12
N ALA A 305 -11.02 7.36 2.83
CA ALA A 305 -9.78 8.04 2.53
C ALA A 305 -9.05 8.42 3.81
N THR A 306 -7.73 8.40 3.74
CA THR A 306 -6.81 8.89 4.75
C THR A 306 -5.83 9.82 4.07
N TRP A 307 -5.69 11.03 4.58
CA TRP A 307 -4.80 12.05 4.06
C TRP A 307 -3.84 12.49 5.16
N GLY A 308 -2.53 12.41 4.89
CA GLY A 308 -1.53 13.08 5.72
C GLY A 308 -1.56 14.59 5.47
N ALA A 309 -2.46 15.28 6.17
CA ALA A 309 -2.73 16.70 5.98
C ALA A 309 -1.54 17.58 6.38
N PHE A 310 -0.86 17.25 7.48
CA PHE A 310 0.29 17.97 8.01
C PHE A 310 1.42 16.99 8.38
N ASN A 311 2.64 17.48 8.71
CA ASN A 311 3.81 16.64 9.01
C ASN A 311 3.53 15.51 10.02
N ASN A 312 2.72 15.81 11.04
CA ASN A 312 2.40 14.89 12.14
C ASN A 312 0.91 14.59 12.29
N THR A 313 0.07 15.07 11.37
CA THR A 313 -1.39 14.96 11.46
C THR A 313 -1.94 14.26 10.22
N SER A 314 -2.71 13.20 10.44
CA SER A 314 -3.48 12.54 9.39
C SER A 314 -4.96 12.70 9.67
N LEU A 315 -5.73 13.05 8.65
CA LEU A 315 -7.18 13.08 8.69
C LEU A 315 -7.70 11.88 7.93
N TYR A 316 -8.70 11.20 8.46
CA TYR A 316 -9.31 10.07 7.79
C TYR A 316 -10.82 10.08 7.96
N GLY A 317 -11.49 9.48 6.99
CA GLY A 317 -12.93 9.38 7.02
C GLY A 317 -13.42 8.38 6.00
N GLY A 318 -14.66 7.95 6.19
CA GLY A 318 -15.29 7.04 5.28
C GLY A 318 -16.80 7.11 5.37
N VAL A 319 -17.45 6.63 4.33
CA VAL A 319 -18.88 6.45 4.24
C VAL A 319 -19.17 5.06 3.72
N ILE A 320 -20.17 4.42 4.30
CA ILE A 320 -20.79 3.22 3.75
C ILE A 320 -22.29 3.49 3.66
N ALA A 321 -22.89 3.16 2.52
CA ALA A 321 -24.31 3.30 2.27
C ALA A 321 -24.83 2.05 1.60
N SER A 322 -26.07 1.70 1.90
CA SER A 322 -26.71 0.50 1.39
C SER A 322 -28.14 0.78 0.94
N THR A 323 -28.62 0.02 -0.04
CA THR A 323 -30.00 0.11 -0.53
C THR A 323 -31.04 -0.41 0.47
N GLY A 324 -30.61 -1.06 1.56
CA GLY A 324 -31.45 -1.54 2.66
C GLY A 324 -31.41 -0.61 3.87
N ASP A 325 -31.35 0.71 3.63
CA ASP A 325 -31.47 1.75 4.66
C ASP A 325 -30.44 1.67 5.80
N TYR A 326 -29.23 1.20 5.46
CA TYR A 326 -28.05 1.32 6.31
C TYR A 326 -27.11 2.38 5.75
N GLN A 327 -26.72 3.34 6.59
CA GLN A 327 -25.70 4.33 6.28
C GLN A 327 -24.81 4.54 7.50
N ALA A 328 -23.50 4.61 7.29
CA ALA A 328 -22.58 5.04 8.33
C ALA A 328 -21.56 6.04 7.78
N LEU A 329 -21.30 7.07 8.57
CA LEU A 329 -20.31 8.11 8.30
C LEU A 329 -19.32 8.11 9.45
N ALA A 330 -18.04 7.99 9.12
CA ALA A 330 -16.95 7.99 10.07
C ALA A 330 -15.97 9.12 9.74
N LEU A 331 -15.54 9.84 10.78
CA LEU A 331 -14.58 10.93 10.68
C LEU A 331 -13.60 10.83 11.84
N GLY A 332 -12.31 10.98 11.55
CA GLY A 332 -11.26 10.87 12.54
C GLY A 332 -10.01 11.64 12.19
N ALA A 333 -9.18 11.81 13.21
CA ALA A 333 -7.86 12.38 13.08
C ALA A 333 -6.86 11.53 13.86
N ALA A 334 -5.62 11.51 13.38
CA ALA A 334 -4.48 10.91 14.04
C ALA A 334 -3.38 11.96 14.14
N GLN A 335 -2.75 12.05 15.31
CA GLN A 335 -1.70 12.99 15.62
C GLN A 335 -0.53 12.24 16.26
N ASN A 336 0.65 12.38 15.67
CA ASN A 336 1.90 12.08 16.37
C ASN A 336 2.27 13.30 17.23
N MET A 337 2.34 13.10 18.55
CA MET A 337 2.66 14.12 19.56
C MET A 337 4.13 14.02 20.01
N GLY A 338 4.96 13.29 19.27
CA GLY A 338 6.37 13.11 19.58
C GLY A 338 6.57 12.38 20.91
N ILE A 339 7.19 13.04 21.89
CA ILE A 339 7.55 12.46 23.21
C ILE A 339 6.32 11.91 23.95
N LEU A 340 5.13 12.45 23.67
CA LEU A 340 3.87 11.97 24.26
C LEU A 340 3.30 10.72 23.55
N GLY A 341 3.91 10.24 22.47
CA GLY A 341 3.40 9.15 21.63
C GLY A 341 2.47 9.65 20.53
N ALA A 342 1.70 8.74 19.95
CA ALA A 342 0.70 9.04 18.93
C ALA A 342 -0.70 8.69 19.43
N ILE A 343 -1.67 9.49 19.01
CA ILE A 343 -3.08 9.31 19.34
C ILE A 343 -3.91 9.39 18.06
N SER A 344 -4.91 8.53 17.91
CA SER A 344 -5.98 8.71 16.95
C SER A 344 -7.33 8.63 17.63
N ALA A 345 -8.27 9.42 17.13
CA ALA A 345 -9.65 9.39 17.58
C ALA A 345 -10.58 9.52 16.39
N ASP A 346 -11.65 8.73 16.39
CA ASP A 346 -12.70 8.78 15.38
C ASP A 346 -14.09 8.61 15.98
N VAL A 347 -15.05 9.24 15.31
CA VAL A 347 -16.47 9.10 15.58
C VAL A 347 -17.15 8.52 14.35
N THR A 348 -17.92 7.47 14.56
CA THR A 348 -18.76 6.86 13.53
C THR A 348 -20.22 7.04 13.91
N ARG A 349 -21.00 7.66 13.04
CA ARG A 349 -22.46 7.74 13.14
C ARG A 349 -23.07 6.74 12.18
N SER A 350 -23.82 5.78 12.69
CA SER A 350 -24.58 4.81 11.88
C SER A 350 -26.08 5.06 12.00
N GLN A 351 -26.80 4.84 10.91
CA GLN A 351 -28.26 4.80 10.88
C GLN A 351 -28.69 3.53 10.16
N ALA A 352 -29.57 2.77 10.80
CA ALA A 352 -30.04 1.49 10.29
C ALA A 352 -31.54 1.37 10.46
N GLN A 353 -32.23 0.89 9.43
CA GLN A 353 -33.61 0.45 9.51
C GLN A 353 -33.63 -1.07 9.55
N LEU A 354 -33.99 -1.64 10.71
CA LEU A 354 -34.05 -3.10 10.86
C LEU A 354 -35.29 -3.66 10.16
N PRO A 355 -35.23 -4.87 9.55
CA PRO A 355 -36.34 -5.46 8.79
C PRO A 355 -37.60 -5.82 9.60
N SER A 356 -37.64 -5.53 10.91
CA SER A 356 -38.81 -5.82 11.74
C SER A 356 -39.85 -4.71 11.59
N ALA A 357 -41.10 -5.08 11.30
CA ALA A 357 -42.20 -4.22 10.85
C ALA A 357 -42.58 -3.04 11.77
N HIS A 358 -41.96 -2.90 12.95
CA HIS A 358 -42.27 -1.89 13.95
C HIS A 358 -41.04 -1.20 14.55
N THR A 359 -39.82 -1.47 14.07
CA THR A 359 -38.64 -0.79 14.61
C THR A 359 -38.44 0.54 13.90
N PRO A 360 -38.45 1.69 14.59
CA PRO A 360 -38.10 2.96 13.95
C PRO A 360 -36.62 2.96 13.56
N ARG A 361 -36.24 3.87 12.65
CA ARG A 361 -34.85 4.03 12.22
C ARG A 361 -33.95 4.30 13.43
N GLN A 362 -33.00 3.40 13.69
CA GLN A 362 -32.09 3.51 14.81
C GLN A 362 -30.87 4.32 14.41
N THR A 363 -30.39 5.18 15.30
CA THR A 363 -29.15 5.95 15.11
C THR A 363 -28.19 5.62 16.24
N GLY A 364 -26.98 5.17 15.90
CA GLY A 364 -25.94 4.84 16.86
C GLY A 364 -24.70 5.72 16.65
N TYR A 365 -23.96 5.93 17.72
CA TYR A 365 -22.65 6.57 17.68
C TYR A 365 -21.60 5.65 18.27
N SER A 366 -20.47 5.52 17.58
CA SER A 366 -19.31 4.80 18.07
C SER A 366 -18.13 5.76 18.14
N TYR A 367 -17.37 5.66 19.23
CA TYR A 367 -16.16 6.42 19.47
C TYR A 367 -15.00 5.45 19.64
N ARG A 368 -13.95 5.67 18.87
CA ARG A 368 -12.73 4.88 18.96
C ARG A 368 -11.55 5.81 19.23
N ILE A 369 -10.68 5.41 20.15
CA ILE A 369 -9.46 6.10 20.53
C ILE A 369 -8.33 5.09 20.54
N ASN A 370 -7.26 5.35 19.80
CA ASN A 370 -6.03 4.56 19.84
C ASN A 370 -4.90 5.43 20.35
N TYR A 371 -4.06 4.89 21.21
CA TYR A 371 -2.89 5.55 21.72
C TYR A 371 -1.70 4.58 21.71
N THR A 372 -0.54 5.06 21.29
CA THR A 372 0.69 4.28 21.29
C THR A 372 1.86 5.16 21.69
N LYS A 373 2.70 4.66 22.59
CA LYS A 373 3.93 5.31 23.01
C LYS A 373 5.02 4.27 23.25
N THR A 374 6.18 4.50 22.65
CA THR A 374 7.39 3.70 22.90
C THR A 374 8.34 4.48 23.81
N PHE A 375 8.85 3.81 24.85
CA PHE A 375 9.80 4.35 25.83
C PHE A 375 11.17 3.71 25.62
N ASP A 376 12.05 4.36 24.86
CA ASP A 376 13.34 3.78 24.48
C ASP A 376 14.25 3.50 25.68
N SER A 377 14.20 4.34 26.72
CA SER A 377 15.01 4.16 27.94
C SER A 377 14.75 2.86 28.69
N THR A 378 13.56 2.26 28.50
CA THR A 378 13.13 1.03 29.17
C THR A 378 12.81 -0.09 28.18
N GLY A 379 12.92 0.17 26.87
CA GLY A 379 12.50 -0.77 25.81
C GLY A 379 11.00 -1.14 25.86
N SER A 380 10.16 -0.33 26.50
CA SER A 380 8.75 -0.66 26.75
C SER A 380 7.82 0.06 25.77
N THR A 381 6.78 -0.61 25.28
CA THR A 381 5.72 0.00 24.44
C THR A 381 4.39 -0.06 25.16
N LEU A 382 3.77 1.11 25.34
CA LEU A 382 2.41 1.24 25.83
C LEU A 382 1.47 1.43 24.64
N ALA A 383 0.60 0.45 24.39
CA ALA A 383 -0.46 0.54 23.40
C ALA A 383 -1.82 0.43 24.11
N PHE A 384 -2.71 1.36 23.79
CA PHE A 384 -4.06 1.43 24.33
C PHE A 384 -5.06 1.59 23.18
N VAL A 385 -6.10 0.76 23.20
CA VAL A 385 -7.24 0.87 22.28
C VAL A 385 -8.50 0.94 23.13
N GLY A 386 -9.19 2.07 23.04
CA GLY A 386 -10.49 2.30 23.64
C GLY A 386 -11.55 2.30 22.55
N TYR A 387 -12.55 1.44 22.68
CA TYR A 387 -13.70 1.41 21.78
C TYR A 387 -14.97 1.50 22.62
N ARG A 388 -15.84 2.47 22.32
CA ARG A 388 -17.11 2.64 23.02
C ARG A 388 -18.24 2.85 22.03
N PHE A 389 -19.22 1.95 22.07
CA PHE A 389 -20.52 2.17 21.48
C PHE A 389 -21.40 2.98 22.44
N SER A 390 -22.07 3.99 21.90
CA SER A 390 -23.09 4.76 22.61
C SER A 390 -24.39 4.65 21.81
N ASP A 391 -25.34 3.92 22.39
CA ASP A 391 -26.71 3.89 21.90
C ASP A 391 -27.47 5.09 22.44
N ARG A 392 -28.45 5.58 21.67
CA ARG A 392 -29.48 6.46 22.18
C ARG A 392 -30.85 5.98 21.75
#